data_AF-A0AA88VAR1-F1
#
_entry.id   AF-A0AA88VAR1-F1
#
_cell.length_a   1.000
_cell.length_b   1.000
_cell.length_c   1.000
_cell.angle_alpha   90.00
_cell.angle_beta   90.00
_cell.angle_gamma   90.00
#
_symmetry.space_group_name_H-M   'P 1'
#
loop_
_entity.id
_entity.type
_entity.pdbx_description
1 polymer ?
#
loop_
_entity_poly.entity_id
_entity_poly.type
_entity_poly.pdbx_seq_one_letter_code
_entity_poly.pdbx_strand_id
1 'polypeptide(L)'
;MQNIETHVLLGDGMSMIAAQARESGSFDSSFSFVHCNVTGIGGNAYLGRAAFSKPAGWSDNFHPDDDKFRPKSHKQSSRQQLVPNQYYGLDDHKAHFGSRPAAAEAGTEFINVRADGTRNSKTLADAINSIQNGNKFSSMHRIKPSNTYNMTIYRDELDEALAKASTENKTVIIAIVNKAYVEGDKSMLDLFLDGFWLGDDTRRLLNHLLIVAADQTSFERCKFLHLHCYKLKTEGVEFAGEKIYMSDDFIKMMWRRTSFLGTVLKFGYSFVFTDTDVLWLRNPFSVLSRDESIDLQISTDSFNGNQLSESNPINTGFYMIKSNEKSIKLFDTWYARKDSSAGLKEQDVLLNMIREGIFKSLGLRVRFLDTLYFSGFCQDSRDVRNVSTVHANCCRSIGAKVTDLTSVVHDWKRFKNYGANGTAKFAWSRHTACQNSWKH
;
A
#
# COMPACT_ATOMS: atom_id res chain seq x y z
N MET A 1 -5.96 13.82 -14.90
CA MET A 1 -4.54 13.50 -14.66
C MET A 1 -3.85 14.77 -14.18
N GLN A 2 -3.54 14.87 -12.89
CA GLN A 2 -2.62 15.90 -12.40
C GLN A 2 -1.22 15.28 -12.44
N ASN A 3 -0.34 15.80 -13.28
CA ASN A 3 1.06 15.40 -13.28
C ASN A 3 1.71 15.99 -12.03
N ILE A 4 2.02 15.13 -11.06
CA ILE A 4 2.65 15.48 -9.78
C ILE A 4 4.18 15.41 -9.82
N GLU A 5 4.76 15.10 -10.99
CA GLU A 5 6.21 15.02 -11.17
C GLU A 5 6.60 15.42 -12.60
N THR A 6 7.73 16.12 -12.73
CA THR A 6 8.39 16.41 -14.01
C THR A 6 9.87 16.02 -13.91
N HIS A 7 10.31 15.08 -14.75
CA HIS A 7 11.70 14.63 -14.80
C HIS A 7 12.29 14.87 -16.19
N VAL A 8 13.45 15.54 -16.28
CA VAL A 8 14.12 15.89 -17.56
C VAL A 8 15.53 15.29 -17.66
N LEU A 9 15.78 14.43 -18.64
CA LEU A 9 17.07 13.74 -18.86
C LEU A 9 17.80 14.26 -20.12
N LEU A 10 19.10 13.97 -20.19
CA LEU A 10 19.93 14.27 -21.36
C LEU A 10 19.50 13.38 -22.54
N GLY A 11 19.08 14.01 -23.65
CA GLY A 11 18.56 13.31 -24.83
C GLY A 11 17.05 13.43 -25.01
N ASP A 12 16.33 13.94 -24.01
CA ASP A 12 14.90 14.22 -24.14
C ASP A 12 14.64 15.32 -25.18
N GLY A 13 13.54 15.16 -25.92
CA GLY A 13 13.03 16.18 -26.84
C GLY A 13 12.60 17.45 -26.11
N MET A 14 12.39 18.53 -26.86
CA MET A 14 11.97 19.81 -26.27
C MET A 14 10.67 19.65 -25.48
N SER A 15 10.69 20.08 -24.22
CA SER A 15 9.53 20.02 -23.31
C SER A 15 9.18 21.43 -22.83
N MET A 16 7.89 21.73 -22.71
CA MET A 16 7.38 23.06 -22.31
C MET A 16 6.38 22.92 -21.17
N ILE A 17 6.63 23.59 -20.04
CA ILE A 17 5.63 23.78 -18.98
C ILE A 17 4.99 25.14 -19.22
N ALA A 18 3.72 25.14 -19.63
CA ALA A 18 2.97 26.35 -19.90
C ALA A 18 2.15 26.79 -18.68
N ALA A 19 2.23 28.06 -18.30
CA ALA A 19 1.27 28.67 -17.38
C ALA A 19 0.13 29.34 -18.16
N GLN A 20 -1.00 29.57 -17.49
CA GLN A 20 -2.13 30.35 -18.01
C GLN A 20 -1.68 31.67 -18.65
N ALA A 21 -2.35 32.04 -19.74
CA ALA A 21 -2.14 33.30 -20.41
C ALA A 21 -2.53 34.49 -19.51
N ARG A 22 -1.82 35.60 -19.65
CA ARG A 22 -2.13 36.84 -18.93
C ARG A 22 -3.02 37.74 -19.79
N GLU A 23 -3.90 38.50 -19.12
CA GLU A 23 -4.68 39.56 -19.77
C GLU A 23 -3.83 40.80 -20.10
N SER A 24 -2.73 41.04 -19.37
CA SER A 24 -1.78 42.13 -19.66
C SER A 24 -0.34 41.79 -19.25
N GLY A 25 0.63 42.45 -19.89
CA GLY A 25 2.06 42.27 -19.62
C GLY A 25 2.54 42.85 -18.27
N SER A 26 1.71 43.63 -17.57
CA SER A 26 2.07 44.26 -16.29
C SER A 26 1.68 43.43 -15.06
N PHE A 27 0.88 42.38 -15.22
CA PHE A 27 0.53 41.49 -14.11
C PHE A 27 1.70 40.58 -13.75
N ASP A 28 2.19 40.69 -12.51
CA ASP A 28 3.22 39.80 -11.99
C ASP A 28 2.59 38.44 -11.69
N SER A 29 3.08 37.38 -12.34
CA SER A 29 2.67 36.00 -12.00
C SER A 29 3.84 35.05 -12.09
N SER A 30 3.99 34.21 -11.08
CA SER A 30 5.03 33.21 -10.95
C SER A 30 4.60 31.88 -11.59
N PHE A 31 5.50 30.91 -11.59
CA PHE A 31 5.15 29.50 -11.66
C PHE A 31 5.20 28.97 -10.23
N SER A 32 4.15 28.28 -9.79
CA SER A 32 4.13 27.62 -8.48
C SER A 32 4.02 26.12 -8.67
N PHE A 33 5.04 25.41 -8.21
CA PHE A 33 5.08 23.94 -8.17
C PHE A 33 4.74 23.50 -6.75
N VAL A 34 3.45 23.40 -6.45
CA VAL A 34 2.97 23.01 -5.12
C VAL A 34 2.67 21.52 -5.15
N HIS A 35 3.30 20.75 -4.26
CA HIS A 35 3.20 19.29 -4.22
C HIS A 35 3.66 18.58 -5.51
N CYS A 36 4.63 19.17 -6.24
CA CYS A 36 5.19 18.59 -7.45
C CYS A 36 6.71 18.44 -7.34
N ASN A 37 7.25 17.28 -7.75
CA ASN A 37 8.69 17.06 -7.80
C ASN A 37 9.23 17.45 -9.19
N VAL A 38 10.28 18.28 -9.21
CA VAL A 38 10.90 18.75 -10.47
C VAL A 38 12.37 18.37 -10.45
N THR A 39 12.76 17.40 -11.27
CA THR A 39 14.09 16.79 -11.25
C THR A 39 14.69 16.68 -12.66
N GLY A 40 16.02 16.63 -12.78
CA GLY A 40 16.67 16.43 -14.08
C GLY A 40 17.99 17.16 -14.29
N ILE A 41 18.67 16.78 -15.38
CA ILE A 41 19.96 17.33 -15.81
C ILE A 41 19.93 17.82 -17.28
N GLY A 42 18.80 17.66 -17.98
CA GLY A 42 18.64 18.08 -19.38
C GLY A 42 18.25 19.56 -19.51
N GLY A 43 18.89 20.29 -20.43
CA GLY A 43 18.63 21.71 -20.71
C GLY A 43 17.48 21.99 -21.69
N ASN A 44 16.74 20.97 -22.13
CA ASN A 44 15.75 21.08 -23.21
C ASN A 44 14.31 21.31 -22.70
N ALA A 45 14.13 21.55 -21.40
CA ALA A 45 12.84 21.86 -20.79
C ALA A 45 12.74 23.34 -20.45
N TYR A 46 11.66 23.95 -20.92
CA TYR A 46 11.44 25.39 -20.87
C TYR A 46 10.15 25.72 -20.12
N LEU A 47 10.20 26.81 -19.35
CA LEU A 47 9.01 27.42 -18.77
C LEU A 47 8.47 28.45 -19.78
N GLY A 48 7.29 28.20 -20.33
CA GLY A 48 6.68 29.00 -21.38
C GLY A 48 5.35 29.61 -20.95
N ARG A 49 4.88 30.62 -21.68
CA ARG A 49 3.51 31.13 -21.56
C ARG A 49 2.95 31.43 -22.93
N ALA A 50 1.65 31.18 -23.11
CA ALA A 50 0.94 31.59 -24.31
C ALA A 50 0.60 33.10 -24.22
N ALA A 51 0.88 33.85 -25.29
CA ALA A 51 0.40 35.22 -25.43
C ALA A 51 -0.98 35.20 -26.10
N PHE A 52 -2.01 35.76 -25.45
CA PHE A 52 -3.29 36.04 -26.11
C PHE A 52 -3.31 37.49 -26.57
N SER A 53 -3.48 37.71 -27.88
CA SER A 53 -4.08 38.93 -28.40
C SER A 53 -5.59 38.67 -28.51
N LYS A 54 -6.44 39.43 -27.80
CA LYS A 54 -7.90 39.37 -27.96
C LYS A 54 -8.25 39.64 -29.45
N PRO A 55 -8.90 38.73 -30.19
CA PRO A 55 -9.53 39.08 -31.46
C PRO A 55 -10.72 40.01 -31.18
N ALA A 56 -10.91 41.04 -32.01
CA ALA A 56 -12.02 41.97 -31.83
C ALA A 56 -13.37 41.24 -31.91
N GLY A 57 -14.25 41.43 -30.91
CA GLY A 57 -15.64 40.95 -30.93
C GLY A 57 -16.06 39.94 -29.86
N TRP A 58 -15.27 39.71 -28.80
CA TRP A 58 -15.68 38.88 -27.65
C TRP A 58 -15.96 39.77 -26.42
N SER A 59 -17.11 39.58 -25.75
CA SER A 59 -17.47 40.29 -24.52
C SER A 59 -16.99 39.53 -23.26
N ASP A 60 -16.89 40.25 -22.14
CA ASP A 60 -16.10 39.87 -20.95
C ASP A 60 -16.64 38.68 -20.10
N ASN A 61 -17.65 37.95 -20.59
CA ASN A 61 -18.25 36.83 -19.84
C ASN A 61 -18.04 35.44 -20.50
N PHE A 62 -17.03 35.29 -21.37
CA PHE A 62 -16.62 34.00 -21.95
C PHE A 62 -17.77 33.17 -22.59
N HIS A 63 -18.69 33.84 -23.27
CA HIS A 63 -19.63 33.21 -24.20
C HIS A 63 -19.59 33.93 -25.56
N PRO A 64 -19.66 33.19 -26.68
CA PRO A 64 -19.89 33.81 -27.99
C PRO A 64 -21.34 34.32 -28.06
N ASP A 65 -21.54 35.56 -28.51
CA ASP A 65 -22.86 36.10 -28.82
C ASP A 65 -23.40 35.37 -30.06
N ASP A 66 -24.31 34.42 -29.84
CA ASP A 66 -25.08 33.77 -30.90
C ASP A 66 -26.13 34.77 -31.43
N ASP A 67 -25.77 35.56 -32.44
CA ASP A 67 -26.76 35.95 -33.44
C ASP A 67 -26.15 36.42 -34.78
N LYS A 68 -26.73 35.90 -35.87
CA LYS A 68 -26.53 36.20 -37.31
C LYS A 68 -25.40 35.44 -38.05
N PHE A 69 -25.72 34.27 -38.62
CA PHE A 69 -25.98 34.08 -40.07
C PHE A 69 -26.23 32.61 -40.45
N ARG A 70 -27.16 32.41 -41.39
CA ARG A 70 -27.71 31.15 -41.95
C ARG A 70 -26.72 30.26 -42.74
N PRO A 71 -27.08 29.00 -43.05
CA PRO A 71 -26.14 27.90 -43.29
C PRO A 71 -25.76 27.70 -44.77
N LYS A 72 -24.55 27.19 -45.03
CA LYS A 72 -24.23 26.46 -46.27
C LYS A 72 -23.34 25.25 -46.01
N SER A 73 -23.73 24.17 -46.67
CA SER A 73 -23.15 22.83 -46.75
C SER A 73 -21.68 22.76 -47.17
N HIS A 74 -20.87 21.94 -46.50
CA HIS A 74 -20.23 20.74 -47.09
C HIS A 74 -19.32 19.99 -46.09
N LYS A 75 -19.20 18.68 -46.33
CA LYS A 75 -18.44 17.63 -45.63
C LYS A 75 -16.95 17.99 -45.41
N GLN A 76 -16.38 17.64 -44.24
CA GLN A 76 -15.45 16.49 -44.05
C GLN A 76 -14.77 16.52 -42.65
N SER A 77 -14.72 15.33 -42.03
CA SER A 77 -13.61 14.79 -41.22
C SER A 77 -13.18 15.45 -39.88
N SER A 78 -13.23 14.60 -38.85
CA SER A 78 -12.24 14.38 -37.79
C SER A 78 -12.33 15.12 -36.44
N ARG A 79 -12.24 14.28 -35.38
CA ARG A 79 -11.82 14.50 -33.99
C ARG A 79 -12.83 15.07 -32.98
N GLN A 80 -13.21 14.17 -32.07
CA GLN A 80 -13.52 14.33 -30.64
C GLN A 80 -13.49 15.77 -30.10
N GLN A 81 -14.66 16.31 -29.78
CA GLN A 81 -14.80 17.41 -28.82
C GLN A 81 -14.92 16.82 -27.41
N LEU A 82 -13.87 16.99 -26.62
CA LEU A 82 -13.90 16.86 -25.18
C LEU A 82 -14.49 18.17 -24.59
N VAL A 83 -15.51 17.99 -23.75
CA VAL A 83 -16.17 19.01 -22.95
C VAL A 83 -15.15 19.61 -21.95
N PRO A 84 -15.02 20.94 -21.81
CA PRO A 84 -14.22 21.53 -20.73
C PRO A 84 -15.01 21.49 -19.41
N ASN A 85 -14.44 20.86 -18.39
CA ASN A 85 -14.87 21.06 -17.01
C ASN A 85 -14.60 22.51 -16.59
N GLN A 86 -15.66 23.23 -16.23
CA GLN A 86 -15.60 24.45 -15.45
C GLN A 86 -14.98 24.15 -14.07
N TYR A 87 -14.04 24.98 -13.61
CA TYR A 87 -13.63 25.05 -12.21
C TYR A 87 -13.64 26.51 -11.76
N TYR A 88 -14.35 26.76 -10.66
CA TYR A 88 -14.54 28.06 -10.03
C TYR A 88 -13.25 28.54 -9.36
N GLY A 89 -12.98 29.85 -9.46
CA GLY A 89 -11.79 30.52 -8.93
C GLY A 89 -11.74 30.54 -7.40
N LEU A 90 -10.51 30.48 -6.88
CA LEU A 90 -10.15 30.36 -5.47
C LEU A 90 -10.18 31.69 -4.68
N ASP A 91 -11.02 32.65 -5.10
CA ASP A 91 -11.07 33.97 -4.45
C ASP A 91 -12.20 34.13 -3.41
N ASP A 92 -13.11 33.16 -3.25
CA ASP A 92 -14.26 33.28 -2.32
C ASP A 92 -14.09 32.61 -0.93
N HIS A 93 -12.91 32.08 -0.58
CA HIS A 93 -12.70 31.41 0.73
C HIS A 93 -11.71 32.08 1.69
N LYS A 94 -11.29 33.32 1.45
CA LYS A 94 -10.42 34.06 2.39
C LYS A 94 -11.09 34.46 3.72
N ALA A 95 -12.36 34.13 3.95
CA ALA A 95 -13.08 34.53 5.16
C ALA A 95 -13.12 33.47 6.29
N HIS A 96 -12.48 32.29 6.18
CA HIS A 96 -12.66 31.21 7.18
C HIS A 96 -11.40 30.55 7.74
N PHE A 97 -10.20 31.01 7.38
CA PHE A 97 -8.97 30.51 8.01
C PHE A 97 -8.33 31.61 8.86
N GLY A 98 -8.43 31.43 10.19
CA GLY A 98 -7.72 32.26 11.17
C GLY A 98 -6.19 32.24 10.98
N SER A 99 -5.52 33.15 11.67
CA SER A 99 -4.16 33.70 11.49
C SER A 99 -2.93 32.75 11.50
N ARG A 100 -3.05 31.47 11.12
CA ARG A 100 -1.93 30.51 11.03
C ARG A 100 -1.29 30.31 9.64
N PRO A 101 -1.89 30.65 8.48
CA PRO A 101 -1.19 30.57 7.18
C PRO A 101 -0.15 31.68 6.98
N ALA A 102 -0.39 32.87 7.56
CA ALA A 102 0.44 34.06 7.35
C ALA A 102 1.87 33.96 7.94
N ALA A 103 2.11 33.01 8.85
CA ALA A 103 3.45 32.78 9.41
C ALA A 103 4.27 31.74 8.61
N ALA A 104 3.65 30.95 7.73
CA ALA A 104 4.34 29.98 6.87
C ALA A 104 4.86 30.61 5.57
N GLU A 105 4.35 31.79 5.19
CA GLU A 105 4.72 32.50 3.95
C GLU A 105 5.88 33.49 4.12
N ALA A 106 6.31 33.77 5.37
CA ALA A 106 7.36 34.76 5.64
C ALA A 106 8.79 34.29 5.30
N GLY A 107 8.97 33.04 4.86
CA GLY A 107 10.26 32.44 4.52
C GLY A 107 10.34 31.81 3.12
N THR A 108 9.33 32.01 2.27
CA THR A 108 9.30 31.44 0.90
C THR A 108 9.97 32.40 -0.08
N GLU A 109 11.04 31.96 -0.74
CA GLU A 109 11.69 32.74 -1.79
C GLU A 109 10.98 32.50 -3.14
N PHE A 110 10.43 33.57 -3.73
CA PHE A 110 9.71 33.53 -5.00
C PHE A 110 10.66 33.84 -6.17
N ILE A 111 10.64 33.02 -7.22
CA ILE A 111 11.41 33.27 -8.45
C ILE A 111 10.56 34.11 -9.41
N ASN A 112 10.90 35.39 -9.58
CA ASN A 112 10.23 36.30 -10.50
C ASN A 112 10.92 36.32 -11.88
N VAL A 113 10.13 36.24 -12.96
CA VAL A 113 10.60 36.31 -14.36
C VAL A 113 10.13 37.63 -14.97
N ARG A 114 11.06 38.43 -15.54
CA ARG A 114 10.79 39.79 -16.06
C ARG A 114 10.02 39.79 -17.40
N ALA A 115 9.29 40.87 -17.62
CA ALA A 115 8.25 41.03 -18.64
C ALA A 115 8.74 41.32 -20.08
N ASP A 116 10.01 41.64 -20.31
CA ASP A 116 10.49 42.05 -21.65
C ASP A 116 11.16 40.91 -22.44
N GLY A 117 11.36 39.73 -21.84
CA GLY A 117 11.96 38.58 -22.51
C GLY A 117 13.40 38.81 -22.99
N THR A 118 14.08 39.89 -22.58
CA THR A 118 15.33 40.33 -23.22
C THR A 118 16.58 39.59 -22.75
N ARG A 119 16.46 38.55 -21.93
CA ARG A 119 17.55 37.57 -21.72
C ARG A 119 16.97 36.18 -21.58
N ASN A 120 17.06 35.42 -22.68
CA ASN A 120 16.98 33.97 -22.86
C ASN A 120 16.17 33.18 -21.81
N SER A 121 15.17 32.46 -22.31
CA SER A 121 14.46 31.38 -21.62
C SER A 121 15.38 30.63 -20.65
N LYS A 122 15.21 30.83 -19.34
CA LYS A 122 15.93 30.03 -18.35
C LYS A 122 15.45 28.60 -18.51
N THR A 123 16.38 27.69 -18.79
CA THR A 123 16.09 26.27 -18.69
C THR A 123 15.76 25.95 -17.24
N LEU A 124 15.04 24.87 -16.98
CA LEU A 124 14.75 24.44 -15.62
C LEU A 124 16.04 24.28 -14.78
N ALA A 125 17.13 23.86 -15.43
CA ALA A 125 18.47 23.78 -14.86
C ALA A 125 19.04 25.15 -14.45
N ASP A 126 18.81 26.21 -15.23
CA ASP A 126 19.29 27.57 -14.90
C ASP A 126 18.56 28.16 -13.69
N ALA A 127 17.28 27.81 -13.49
CA ALA A 127 16.53 28.20 -12.30
C ALA A 127 17.11 27.51 -11.05
N ILE A 128 17.37 26.20 -11.14
CA ILE A 128 17.98 25.39 -10.07
C ILE A 128 19.39 25.89 -9.72
N ASN A 129 20.21 26.20 -10.73
CA ASN A 129 21.60 26.64 -10.56
C ASN A 129 21.77 28.08 -10.04
N SER A 130 20.70 28.89 -10.02
CA SER A 130 20.76 30.29 -9.55
C SER A 130 20.72 30.47 -8.04
N ILE A 131 20.61 29.37 -7.27
CA ILE A 131 20.61 29.32 -5.80
C ILE A 131 22.08 29.20 -5.32
N GLN A 132 22.61 30.19 -4.60
CA GLN A 132 24.07 30.33 -4.34
C GLN A 132 24.71 29.31 -3.36
N ASN A 133 26.03 29.11 -3.54
CA ASN A 133 26.89 28.05 -3.02
C ASN A 133 27.35 28.15 -1.53
N GLY A 134 27.08 27.09 -0.75
CA GLY A 134 27.58 26.69 0.59
C GLY A 134 27.43 25.22 1.13
N ASN A 135 26.64 24.26 0.59
CA ASN A 135 26.66 22.78 0.82
C ASN A 135 27.11 21.95 -0.40
N LYS A 136 28.24 21.25 -0.33
CA LYS A 136 28.45 20.15 -1.28
C LYS A 136 27.53 18.97 -0.91
N PHE A 137 26.54 18.72 -1.79
CA PHE A 137 25.50 17.68 -1.79
C PHE A 137 24.61 17.55 -0.54
N SER A 138 23.99 18.66 -0.21
CA SER A 138 22.53 18.82 -0.27
C SER A 138 22.31 20.16 -0.97
N SER A 139 21.11 20.63 -1.32
CA SER A 139 20.99 22.06 -1.70
C SER A 139 21.64 22.93 -0.61
N MET A 140 22.46 23.88 -1.04
CA MET A 140 23.44 24.60 -0.24
C MET A 140 22.88 25.65 0.73
N HIS A 141 22.95 25.49 2.05
CA HIS A 141 22.91 26.60 3.02
C HIS A 141 23.78 26.37 4.27
N ARG A 142 24.77 27.26 4.40
CA ARG A 142 25.68 27.45 5.54
C ARG A 142 25.02 28.42 6.52
N ILE A 143 24.83 28.06 7.80
CA ILE A 143 24.60 29.04 8.86
C ILE A 143 25.41 28.64 10.11
N LYS A 144 26.15 29.58 10.68
CA LYS A 144 26.63 29.52 12.08
C LYS A 144 26.33 30.88 12.74
N PRO A 145 26.22 30.97 14.08
CA PRO A 145 25.93 29.93 15.07
C PRO A 145 24.88 30.38 16.12
N SER A 146 23.94 29.52 16.48
CA SER A 146 23.54 29.36 17.89
C SER A 146 22.93 27.97 18.09
N ASN A 147 23.38 27.30 19.15
CA ASN A 147 23.24 25.87 19.39
C ASN A 147 21.81 25.48 19.77
N THR A 148 21.00 25.05 18.80
CA THR A 148 20.01 23.98 19.04
C THR A 148 19.56 23.39 17.70
N TYR A 149 19.76 22.09 17.53
CA TYR A 149 19.37 21.36 16.32
C TYR A 149 18.01 20.71 16.53
N ASN A 150 16.97 21.19 15.84
CA ASN A 150 15.76 20.42 15.63
C ASN A 150 15.90 19.64 14.32
N MET A 151 16.21 18.35 14.47
CA MET A 151 16.32 17.40 13.38
C MET A 151 14.91 16.92 13.01
N THR A 152 14.30 17.54 12.00
CA THR A 152 13.09 16.99 11.37
C THR A 152 13.52 15.89 10.42
N ILE A 153 13.54 14.65 10.91
CA ILE A 153 13.79 13.45 10.12
C ILE A 153 12.60 13.29 9.16
N TYR A 154 12.83 13.42 7.85
CA TYR A 154 11.86 12.93 6.85
C TYR A 154 11.86 11.40 6.96
N ARG A 155 10.93 10.87 7.77
CA ARG A 155 10.68 9.43 7.83
C ARG A 155 10.03 8.99 6.52
N ASP A 156 10.53 7.90 5.97
CA ASP A 156 9.79 7.12 4.96
C ASP A 156 8.39 6.83 5.52
N GLU A 157 7.33 7.11 4.75
CA GLU A 157 5.94 6.86 5.14
C GLU A 157 5.72 5.41 5.61
N LEU A 158 6.46 4.46 5.02
CA LEU A 158 6.45 3.07 5.42
C LEU A 158 7.10 2.88 6.80
N ASP A 159 8.28 3.48 7.05
CA ASP A 159 8.94 3.40 8.35
C ASP A 159 8.09 4.03 9.45
N GLU A 160 7.40 5.14 9.16
CA GLU A 160 6.48 5.75 10.12
C GLU A 160 5.29 4.83 10.43
N ALA A 161 4.70 4.21 9.42
CA ALA A 161 3.60 3.26 9.61
C ALA A 161 4.05 2.02 10.40
N LEU A 162 5.22 1.48 10.08
CA LEU A 162 5.82 0.34 10.79
C LEU A 162 6.15 0.71 12.25
N ALA A 163 6.80 1.85 12.48
CA ALA A 163 7.14 2.32 13.82
C ALA A 163 5.90 2.47 14.70
N LYS A 164 4.80 3.02 14.14
CA LYS A 164 3.52 3.21 14.85
C LYS A 164 2.84 1.89 15.23
N ALA A 165 2.97 0.86 14.40
CA ALA A 165 2.38 -0.46 14.63
C ALA A 165 3.34 -1.45 15.33
N SER A 166 4.60 -1.10 15.52
CA SER A 166 5.59 -2.04 16.06
C SER A 166 5.49 -2.21 17.58
N THR A 167 5.81 -3.41 18.03
CA THR A 167 6.16 -3.68 19.44
C THR A 167 7.55 -3.09 19.77
N GLU A 168 7.92 -3.08 21.05
CA GLU A 168 9.25 -2.65 21.51
C GLU A 168 10.40 -3.39 20.79
N ASN A 169 10.19 -4.68 20.45
CA ASN A 169 11.15 -5.51 19.72
C ASN A 169 11.01 -5.40 18.19
N LYS A 170 10.47 -4.28 17.68
CA LYS A 170 10.26 -4.03 16.24
C LYS A 170 9.50 -5.16 15.52
N THR A 171 8.56 -5.81 16.19
CA THR A 171 7.67 -6.81 15.57
C THR A 171 6.33 -6.19 15.25
N VAL A 172 5.85 -6.37 14.02
CA VAL A 172 4.55 -5.86 13.52
C VAL A 172 3.67 -7.04 13.06
N ILE A 173 2.36 -6.98 13.27
CA ILE A 173 1.40 -7.91 12.64
C ILE A 173 0.93 -7.26 11.34
N ILE A 174 1.10 -7.95 10.21
CA ILE A 174 0.80 -7.40 8.89
C ILE A 174 -0.29 -8.24 8.24
N ALA A 175 -1.35 -7.56 7.78
CA ALA A 175 -2.38 -8.14 6.92
C ALA A 175 -2.53 -7.27 5.66
N ILE A 176 -2.59 -7.89 4.49
CA ILE A 176 -2.78 -7.18 3.22
C ILE A 176 -4.23 -7.37 2.78
N VAL A 177 -4.91 -6.28 2.46
CA VAL A 177 -6.32 -6.25 2.05
C VAL A 177 -6.46 -5.59 0.69
N ASN A 178 -7.48 -6.01 -0.06
CA ASN A 178 -7.96 -5.30 -1.24
C ASN A 178 -9.47 -5.05 -1.10
N LYS A 179 -10.04 -4.37 -2.09
CA LYS A 179 -11.44 -3.97 -2.19
C LYS A 179 -12.41 -5.13 -1.92
N ALA A 180 -12.16 -6.32 -2.47
CA ALA A 180 -13.05 -7.47 -2.31
C ALA A 180 -13.14 -7.99 -0.87
N TYR A 181 -12.12 -7.72 -0.05
CA TYR A 181 -12.09 -8.14 1.36
C TYR A 181 -12.70 -7.10 2.31
N VAL A 182 -13.03 -5.90 1.81
CA VAL A 182 -13.61 -4.80 2.61
C VAL A 182 -15.04 -4.44 2.21
N GLU A 183 -15.56 -5.04 1.14
CA GLU A 183 -16.93 -4.85 0.66
C GLU A 183 -17.90 -5.89 1.25
N GLY A 184 -19.19 -5.54 1.24
CA GLY A 184 -20.29 -6.34 1.79
C GLY A 184 -20.75 -5.89 3.17
N ASP A 185 -21.96 -6.33 3.58
CA ASP A 185 -22.55 -5.96 4.87
C ASP A 185 -21.70 -6.44 6.06
N LYS A 186 -21.14 -7.64 5.93
CA LYS A 186 -20.11 -8.18 6.82
C LYS A 186 -18.92 -8.62 6.00
N SER A 187 -17.97 -7.71 5.82
CA SER A 187 -16.79 -7.96 4.98
C SER A 187 -15.85 -8.98 5.63
N MET A 188 -14.93 -9.55 4.85
CA MET A 188 -13.90 -10.44 5.40
C MET A 188 -13.03 -9.69 6.43
N LEU A 189 -12.72 -8.41 6.20
CA LEU A 189 -12.01 -7.59 7.17
C LEU A 189 -12.79 -7.45 8.49
N ASP A 190 -14.11 -7.31 8.44
CA ASP A 190 -14.92 -7.24 9.66
C ASP A 190 -14.87 -8.57 10.43
N LEU A 191 -14.93 -9.71 9.73
CA LEU A 191 -14.75 -11.04 10.36
C LEU A 191 -13.34 -11.23 10.93
N PHE A 192 -12.31 -10.78 10.22
CA PHE A 192 -10.93 -10.80 10.71
C PHE A 192 -10.80 -10.05 12.04
N LEU A 193 -11.35 -8.83 12.09
CA LEU A 193 -11.34 -8.00 13.29
C LEU A 193 -12.18 -8.62 14.41
N ASP A 194 -13.35 -9.20 14.11
CA ASP A 194 -14.16 -9.94 15.09
C ASP A 194 -13.32 -11.01 15.82
N GLY A 195 -12.38 -11.66 15.12
CA GLY A 195 -11.42 -12.58 15.75
C GLY A 195 -10.65 -11.91 16.89
N PHE A 196 -10.03 -10.75 16.65
CA PHE A 196 -9.30 -10.01 17.69
C PHE A 196 -10.19 -9.52 18.83
N TRP A 197 -11.45 -9.15 18.56
CA TRP A 197 -12.36 -8.67 19.59
C TRP A 197 -12.90 -9.79 20.49
N LEU A 198 -13.18 -10.96 19.90
CA LEU A 198 -13.80 -12.09 20.57
C LEU A 198 -12.79 -13.11 21.12
N GLY A 199 -11.55 -13.08 20.66
CA GLY A 199 -10.51 -14.01 21.05
C GLY A 199 -9.95 -13.77 22.46
N ASP A 200 -9.33 -14.78 23.03
CA ASP A 200 -8.68 -14.69 24.34
C ASP A 200 -7.31 -14.02 24.20
N ASP A 201 -7.13 -12.89 24.88
CA ASP A 201 -5.88 -12.12 24.93
C ASP A 201 -5.41 -11.59 23.55
N THR A 202 -6.32 -11.46 22.58
CA THR A 202 -6.02 -10.99 21.22
C THR A 202 -6.30 -9.51 21.01
N ARG A 203 -7.25 -8.90 21.74
CA ARG A 203 -7.67 -7.51 21.55
C ARG A 203 -6.52 -6.49 21.54
N ARG A 204 -5.54 -6.65 22.44
CA ARG A 204 -4.37 -5.74 22.52
C ARG A 204 -3.45 -5.84 21.31
N LEU A 205 -3.50 -6.95 20.56
CA LEU A 205 -2.70 -7.16 19.37
C LEU A 205 -3.13 -6.25 18.21
N LEU A 206 -4.34 -5.68 18.25
CA LEU A 206 -4.79 -4.67 17.29
C LEU A 206 -3.92 -3.41 17.31
N ASN A 207 -3.31 -3.08 18.45
CA ASN A 207 -2.34 -1.97 18.55
C ASN A 207 -1.07 -2.23 17.73
N HIS A 208 -0.84 -3.48 17.33
CA HIS A 208 0.32 -3.88 16.55
C HIS A 208 -0.03 -4.38 15.15
N LEU A 209 -1.29 -4.19 14.74
CA LEU A 209 -1.80 -4.60 13.43
C LEU A 209 -1.65 -3.46 12.43
N LEU A 210 -0.82 -3.67 11.41
CA LEU A 210 -0.72 -2.85 10.22
C LEU A 210 -1.53 -3.49 9.07
N ILE A 211 -2.59 -2.79 8.65
CA ILE A 211 -3.33 -3.13 7.45
C ILE A 211 -2.67 -2.45 6.26
N VAL A 212 -2.21 -3.26 5.31
CA VAL A 212 -1.62 -2.79 4.06
C VAL A 212 -2.68 -2.88 2.98
N ALA A 213 -3.13 -1.73 2.49
CA ALA A 213 -4.19 -1.62 1.50
C ALA A 213 -3.62 -1.65 0.08
N ALA A 214 -4.09 -2.60 -0.74
CA ALA A 214 -3.70 -2.76 -2.14
C ALA A 214 -4.39 -1.76 -3.08
N ASP A 215 -5.44 -1.09 -2.61
CA ASP A 215 -6.22 -0.12 -3.39
C ASP A 215 -6.78 1.01 -2.50
N GLN A 216 -7.38 2.01 -3.13
CA GLN A 216 -7.92 3.18 -2.43
C GLN A 216 -9.10 2.84 -1.51
N THR A 217 -10.02 1.97 -1.95
CA THR A 217 -11.21 1.61 -1.18
C THR A 217 -10.85 0.92 0.13
N SER A 218 -9.92 -0.04 0.07
CA SER A 218 -9.42 -0.73 1.26
C SER A 218 -8.61 0.19 2.17
N PHE A 219 -7.89 1.17 1.63
CA PHE A 219 -7.18 2.18 2.41
C PHE A 219 -8.16 3.09 3.18
N GLU A 220 -9.20 3.58 2.52
CA GLU A 220 -10.25 4.40 3.14
C GLU A 220 -11.00 3.62 4.22
N ARG A 221 -11.35 2.35 3.96
CA ARG A 221 -11.96 1.48 4.98
C ARG A 221 -11.05 1.32 6.19
N CYS A 222 -9.77 1.06 5.99
CA CYS A 222 -8.81 0.94 7.09
C CYS A 222 -8.76 2.22 7.93
N LYS A 223 -8.71 3.39 7.28
CA LYS A 223 -8.69 4.70 7.96
C LYS A 223 -9.98 4.98 8.71
N PHE A 224 -11.13 4.63 8.13
CA PHE A 224 -12.45 4.72 8.77
C PHE A 224 -12.53 3.88 10.03
N LEU A 225 -11.91 2.69 10.04
CA LEU A 225 -11.84 1.80 11.20
C LEU A 225 -10.77 2.22 12.24
N HIS A 226 -10.08 3.35 12.02
CA HIS A 226 -9.03 3.88 12.91
C HIS A 226 -7.87 2.90 13.18
N LEU A 227 -7.52 2.08 12.20
CA LEU A 227 -6.40 1.14 12.29
C LEU A 227 -5.08 1.79 11.85
N HIS A 228 -3.96 1.10 12.07
CA HIS A 228 -2.71 1.45 11.38
C HIS A 228 -2.83 1.02 9.92
N CYS A 229 -2.67 1.97 9.00
CA CYS A 229 -2.90 1.78 7.57
C CYS A 229 -1.68 2.20 6.77
N TYR A 230 -1.32 1.41 5.76
CA TYR A 230 -0.34 1.78 4.75
C TYR A 230 -0.90 1.49 3.35
N LYS A 231 -0.84 2.46 2.44
CA LYS A 231 -1.26 2.26 1.05
C LYS A 231 -0.10 1.68 0.25
N LEU A 232 -0.27 0.47 -0.25
CA LEU A 232 0.75 -0.18 -1.07
C LEU A 232 0.87 0.54 -2.41
N LYS A 233 2.03 1.13 -2.70
CA LYS A 233 2.30 1.76 -3.99
C LYS A 233 2.31 0.66 -5.07
N THR A 234 1.50 0.81 -6.11
CA THR A 234 1.47 -0.09 -7.28
C THR A 234 1.81 0.74 -8.51
N GLU A 235 2.91 0.41 -9.18
CA GLU A 235 3.27 1.09 -10.43
C GLU A 235 2.29 0.65 -11.53
N GLY A 236 1.35 1.53 -11.88
CA GLY A 236 0.52 1.40 -13.08
C GLY A 236 -0.53 0.28 -13.09
N VAL A 237 -0.77 -0.42 -11.97
CA VAL A 237 -1.82 -1.46 -11.88
C VAL A 237 -2.73 -1.19 -10.68
N GLU A 238 -4.00 -0.88 -10.95
CA GLU A 238 -5.05 -0.86 -9.94
C GLU A 238 -5.50 -2.31 -9.65
N PHE A 239 -5.13 -2.84 -8.49
CA PHE A 239 -5.58 -4.18 -8.05
C PHE A 239 -6.97 -4.12 -7.39
N ALA A 240 -7.96 -3.57 -8.10
CA ALA A 240 -9.36 -3.56 -7.64
C ALA A 240 -10.08 -4.89 -7.93
N GLY A 241 -10.93 -5.35 -6.99
CA GLY A 241 -11.85 -6.50 -7.16
C GLY A 241 -11.35 -7.87 -6.64
N GLU A 242 -12.24 -8.87 -6.63
CA GLU A 242 -11.89 -10.27 -6.31
C GLU A 242 -11.05 -10.83 -7.46
N LYS A 243 -9.81 -11.25 -7.18
CA LYS A 243 -8.97 -11.91 -8.18
C LYS A 243 -9.20 -13.41 -8.08
N ILE A 244 -9.63 -14.00 -9.20
CA ILE A 244 -9.82 -15.44 -9.30
C ILE A 244 -8.50 -16.12 -8.94
N TYR A 245 -8.56 -17.04 -7.99
CA TYR A 245 -7.42 -17.85 -7.56
C TYR A 245 -6.68 -18.42 -8.78
N MET A 246 -5.35 -18.25 -8.83
CA MET A 246 -4.44 -18.60 -9.95
C MET A 246 -4.51 -17.73 -11.23
N SER A 247 -5.25 -16.62 -11.25
CA SER A 247 -5.17 -15.65 -12.37
C SER A 247 -3.81 -14.92 -12.42
N ASP A 248 -3.43 -14.39 -13.59
CA ASP A 248 -2.20 -13.59 -13.75
C ASP A 248 -2.14 -12.39 -12.81
N ASP A 249 -3.29 -11.74 -12.59
CA ASP A 249 -3.43 -10.62 -11.64
C ASP A 249 -3.25 -11.07 -10.19
N PHE A 250 -3.76 -12.25 -9.82
CA PHE A 250 -3.54 -12.87 -8.52
C PHE A 250 -2.05 -13.15 -8.30
N ILE A 251 -1.38 -13.75 -9.29
CA ILE A 251 0.06 -14.06 -9.23
C ILE A 251 0.89 -12.77 -9.08
N LYS A 252 0.63 -11.74 -9.89
CA LYS A 252 1.31 -10.43 -9.78
C LYS A 252 1.12 -9.79 -8.41
N MET A 253 -0.11 -9.83 -7.87
CA MET A 253 -0.43 -9.30 -6.55
C MET A 253 0.32 -10.05 -5.44
N MET A 254 0.39 -11.38 -5.51
CA MET A 254 1.11 -12.19 -4.53
C MET A 254 2.62 -11.92 -4.55
N TRP A 255 3.22 -11.76 -5.73
CA TRP A 255 4.63 -11.37 -5.83
C TRP A 255 4.87 -9.94 -5.31
N ARG A 256 3.93 -9.01 -5.50
CA ARG A 256 4.03 -7.67 -4.92
C ARG A 256 3.98 -7.72 -3.39
N ARG A 257 3.13 -8.58 -2.82
CA ARG A 257 3.13 -8.91 -1.38
C ARG A 257 4.50 -9.40 -0.93
N THR A 258 5.08 -10.38 -1.61
CA THR A 258 6.42 -10.91 -1.27
C THR A 258 7.49 -9.81 -1.30
N SER A 259 7.48 -8.96 -2.34
CA SER A 259 8.40 -7.82 -2.45
C SER A 259 8.27 -6.85 -1.28
N PHE A 260 7.04 -6.44 -0.95
CA PHE A 260 6.76 -5.54 0.16
C PHE A 260 7.26 -6.09 1.50
N LEU A 261 6.96 -7.36 1.79
CA LEU A 261 7.37 -8.01 3.03
C LEU A 261 8.90 -8.15 3.12
N GLY A 262 9.58 -8.38 1.98
CA GLY A 262 11.05 -8.31 1.92
C GLY A 262 11.58 -6.92 2.26
N THR A 263 10.92 -5.85 1.80
CA THR A 263 11.25 -4.48 2.19
C THR A 263 11.07 -4.26 3.69
N VAL A 264 10.00 -4.74 4.31
CA VAL A 264 9.81 -4.64 5.78
C VAL A 264 10.99 -5.24 6.56
N LEU A 265 11.51 -6.39 6.12
CA LEU A 265 12.72 -6.99 6.71
C LEU A 265 13.94 -6.09 6.56
N LYS A 266 14.12 -5.45 5.39
CA LYS A 266 15.23 -4.51 5.12
C LYS A 266 15.15 -3.23 5.97
N PHE A 267 13.95 -2.82 6.39
CA PHE A 267 13.75 -1.74 7.36
C PHE A 267 14.04 -2.17 8.81
N GLY A 268 14.39 -3.43 9.04
CA GLY A 268 14.75 -3.96 10.35
C GLY A 268 13.57 -4.38 11.22
N TYR A 269 12.37 -4.55 10.64
CA TYR A 269 11.18 -5.00 11.37
C TYR A 269 10.97 -6.50 11.17
N SER A 270 10.82 -7.21 12.27
CA SER A 270 10.26 -8.58 12.27
C SER A 270 8.75 -8.49 12.07
N PHE A 271 8.12 -9.55 11.57
CA PHE A 271 6.66 -9.50 11.45
C PHE A 271 5.99 -10.86 11.61
N VAL A 272 4.73 -10.80 12.02
CA VAL A 272 3.75 -11.87 11.79
C VAL A 272 2.94 -11.48 10.57
N PHE A 273 2.99 -12.28 9.51
CA PHE A 273 2.09 -12.15 8.39
C PHE A 273 0.85 -13.01 8.65
N THR A 274 -0.32 -12.45 8.35
CA THR A 274 -1.60 -13.16 8.41
C THR A 274 -2.46 -12.76 7.22
N ASP A 275 -3.01 -13.74 6.52
CA ASP A 275 -4.11 -13.49 5.59
C ASP A 275 -5.35 -13.06 6.40
N THR A 276 -6.24 -12.33 5.74
CA THR A 276 -7.44 -11.74 6.34
C THR A 276 -8.56 -12.75 6.56
N ASP A 277 -8.42 -13.96 6.01
CA ASP A 277 -9.28 -15.11 6.24
C ASP A 277 -8.72 -16.06 7.33
N VAL A 278 -7.88 -15.52 8.21
CA VAL A 278 -7.37 -16.18 9.42
C VAL A 278 -8.00 -15.53 10.65
N LEU A 279 -8.84 -16.28 11.38
CA LEU A 279 -9.40 -15.83 12.65
C LEU A 279 -8.41 -16.03 13.79
N TRP A 280 -8.27 -15.02 14.65
CA TRP A 280 -7.40 -15.05 15.83
C TRP A 280 -8.23 -15.32 17.10
N LEU A 281 -8.33 -16.60 17.50
CA LEU A 281 -9.15 -17.02 18.64
C LEU A 281 -8.41 -16.96 19.98
N ARG A 282 -7.07 -17.09 19.98
CA ARG A 282 -6.20 -16.85 21.14
C ARG A 282 -4.91 -16.18 20.71
N ASN A 283 -4.24 -15.53 21.66
CA ASN A 283 -2.93 -14.93 21.45
C ASN A 283 -1.89 -15.99 20.99
N PRO A 284 -1.43 -15.98 19.72
CA PRO A 284 -0.54 -17.01 19.18
C PRO A 284 0.88 -16.89 19.73
N PHE A 285 1.28 -15.75 20.31
CA PHE A 285 2.60 -15.58 20.94
C PHE A 285 2.78 -16.43 22.20
N SER A 286 1.72 -17.07 22.69
CA SER A 286 1.79 -18.08 23.75
C SER A 286 2.32 -19.43 23.26
N VAL A 287 2.19 -19.73 21.96
CA VAL A 287 2.59 -21.02 21.35
C VAL A 287 3.75 -20.86 20.37
N LEU A 288 3.87 -19.69 19.74
CA LEU A 288 5.04 -19.32 18.95
C LEU A 288 6.30 -19.38 19.82
N SER A 289 7.37 -19.93 19.27
CA SER A 289 8.64 -20.03 19.97
C SER A 289 9.21 -18.65 20.18
N ARG A 290 9.72 -18.42 21.40
CA ARG A 290 10.50 -17.23 21.77
C ARG A 290 12.00 -17.43 21.57
N ASP A 291 12.40 -18.57 21.02
CA ASP A 291 13.79 -18.82 20.72
C ASP A 291 14.31 -17.79 19.69
N GLU A 292 15.27 -16.97 20.11
CA GLU A 292 15.96 -15.98 19.28
C GLU A 292 16.72 -16.61 18.12
N SER A 293 16.93 -17.92 18.21
CA SER A 293 17.61 -18.69 17.22
C SER A 293 16.73 -19.00 15.98
N ILE A 294 15.39 -19.05 16.12
CA ILE A 294 14.47 -19.43 15.03
C ILE A 294 14.19 -18.23 14.13
N ASP A 295 14.48 -18.40 12.83
CA ASP A 295 14.35 -17.36 11.81
C ASP A 295 12.91 -17.25 11.29
N LEU A 296 12.23 -18.38 11.07
CA LEU A 296 10.89 -18.48 10.48
C LEU A 296 10.03 -19.53 11.19
N GLN A 297 8.79 -19.17 11.52
CA GLN A 297 7.76 -20.09 12.04
C GLN A 297 6.53 -20.02 11.12
N ILE A 298 6.25 -21.08 10.36
CA ILE A 298 5.28 -21.05 9.25
C ILE A 298 4.18 -22.10 9.40
N SER A 299 2.93 -21.72 9.09
CA SER A 299 1.77 -22.61 9.09
C SER A 299 1.86 -23.70 8.03
N THR A 300 1.03 -24.73 8.17
CA THR A 300 0.98 -25.88 7.26
C THR A 300 -0.46 -26.26 6.95
N ASP A 301 -0.75 -26.73 5.74
CA ASP A 301 -2.08 -27.23 5.39
C ASP A 301 -2.41 -28.56 6.09
N SER A 302 -1.38 -29.35 6.38
CA SER A 302 -1.48 -30.51 7.26
C SER A 302 -0.17 -30.69 8.03
N PHE A 303 -0.27 -31.04 9.32
CA PHE A 303 0.89 -31.22 10.17
C PHE A 303 1.26 -32.69 10.27
N ASN A 304 2.53 -33.01 10.01
CA ASN A 304 3.01 -34.39 9.98
C ASN A 304 3.49 -34.93 11.34
N GLY A 305 3.37 -34.14 12.42
CA GLY A 305 3.81 -34.50 13.77
C GLY A 305 5.24 -34.06 14.12
N ASN A 306 6.00 -33.51 13.17
CA ASN A 306 7.38 -33.06 13.40
C ASN A 306 7.56 -31.58 12.99
N GLN A 307 7.78 -30.71 13.98
CA GLN A 307 7.93 -29.27 13.79
C GLN A 307 9.23 -28.85 13.08
N LEU A 308 10.18 -29.77 12.88
CA LEU A 308 11.46 -29.52 12.19
C LEU A 308 11.49 -30.15 10.78
N SER A 309 10.43 -30.85 10.38
CA SER A 309 10.40 -31.58 9.12
C SER A 309 10.03 -30.68 7.95
N GLU A 310 10.95 -30.49 7.00
CA GLU A 310 10.71 -29.81 5.72
C GLU A 310 9.69 -30.51 4.80
N SER A 311 9.28 -31.74 5.14
CA SER A 311 8.19 -32.44 4.44
C SER A 311 6.79 -31.94 4.79
N ASN A 312 6.64 -31.01 5.74
CA ASN A 312 5.33 -30.41 6.02
C ASN A 312 4.88 -29.53 4.83
N PRO A 313 3.63 -29.68 4.34
CA PRO A 313 3.08 -28.81 3.31
C PRO A 313 2.82 -27.41 3.86
N ILE A 314 3.76 -26.50 3.61
CA ILE A 314 3.69 -25.12 4.09
C ILE A 314 2.45 -24.38 3.59
N ASN A 315 1.96 -23.47 4.41
CA ASN A 315 0.91 -22.51 4.09
C ASN A 315 1.42 -21.10 4.44
N THR A 316 1.33 -20.17 3.48
CA THR A 316 1.82 -18.79 3.62
C THR A 316 0.79 -17.82 4.20
N GLY A 317 -0.39 -18.31 4.61
CA GLY A 317 -1.45 -17.49 5.20
C GLY A 317 -1.22 -17.14 6.66
N PHE A 318 -0.33 -17.83 7.37
CA PHE A 318 0.16 -17.38 8.68
C PHE A 318 1.62 -17.77 8.89
N TYR A 319 2.48 -16.79 9.20
CA TYR A 319 3.85 -17.06 9.64
C TYR A 319 4.46 -15.90 10.41
N MET A 320 5.40 -16.21 11.30
CA MET A 320 6.26 -15.24 11.97
C MET A 320 7.67 -15.34 11.41
N ILE A 321 8.28 -14.22 11.04
CA ILE A 321 9.65 -14.17 10.56
C ILE A 321 10.43 -13.02 11.22
N LYS A 322 11.69 -13.30 11.56
CA LYS A 322 12.60 -12.31 12.15
C LYS A 322 13.35 -11.55 11.08
N SER A 323 13.54 -10.25 11.27
CA SER A 323 14.45 -9.46 10.42
C SER A 323 15.91 -9.80 10.75
N ASN A 324 16.60 -10.39 9.79
CA ASN A 324 18.04 -10.64 9.81
C ASN A 324 18.56 -10.87 8.38
N GLU A 325 19.87 -11.03 8.21
CA GLU A 325 20.47 -11.21 6.89
C GLU A 325 19.95 -12.44 6.15
N LYS A 326 19.62 -13.54 6.86
CA LYS A 326 19.15 -14.78 6.24
C LYS A 326 17.74 -14.63 5.70
N SER A 327 16.84 -14.01 6.47
CA SER A 327 15.46 -13.78 6.05
C SER A 327 15.37 -12.75 4.92
N ILE A 328 16.22 -11.71 4.93
CA ILE A 328 16.34 -10.77 3.81
C ILE A 328 16.79 -11.52 2.54
N LYS A 329 17.85 -12.34 2.61
CA LYS A 329 18.32 -13.16 1.49
C LYS A 329 17.28 -14.16 1.00
N LEU A 330 16.50 -14.75 1.91
CA LEU A 330 15.38 -15.63 1.56
C LEU A 330 14.37 -14.89 0.69
N PHE A 331 13.90 -13.71 1.13
CA PHE A 331 12.90 -12.93 0.41
C PHE A 331 13.43 -12.39 -0.93
N ASP A 332 14.70 -11.98 -0.99
CA ASP A 332 15.35 -11.57 -2.24
C ASP A 332 15.43 -12.74 -3.24
N THR A 333 15.86 -13.92 -2.77
CA THR A 333 15.93 -15.13 -3.61
C THR A 333 14.54 -15.58 -4.06
N TRP A 334 13.56 -15.50 -3.16
CA TRP A 334 12.19 -15.90 -3.44
C TRP A 334 11.55 -14.98 -4.48
N TYR A 335 11.64 -13.66 -4.29
CA TYR A 335 11.09 -12.68 -5.22
C TYR A 335 11.78 -12.73 -6.60
N ALA A 336 13.09 -13.02 -6.65
CA ALA A 336 13.82 -13.16 -7.91
C ALA A 336 13.29 -14.30 -8.80
N ARG A 337 12.62 -15.31 -8.23
CA ARG A 337 12.06 -16.44 -8.99
C ARG A 337 10.78 -16.11 -9.75
N LYS A 338 10.16 -14.95 -9.51
CA LYS A 338 8.87 -14.56 -10.09
C LYS A 338 8.76 -14.76 -11.61
N ASP A 339 9.82 -14.40 -12.36
CA ASP A 339 9.80 -14.44 -13.83
C ASP A 339 10.13 -15.84 -14.38
N SER A 340 10.70 -16.71 -13.55
CA SER A 340 11.13 -18.07 -13.90
C SER A 340 10.15 -19.16 -13.45
N SER A 341 9.06 -18.78 -12.78
CA SER A 341 8.10 -19.70 -12.12
C SER A 341 6.71 -19.60 -12.74
N ALA A 342 6.64 -19.72 -14.07
CA ALA A 342 5.37 -19.62 -14.80
C ALA A 342 4.33 -20.64 -14.30
N GLY A 343 3.11 -20.16 -14.03
CA GLY A 343 2.00 -20.99 -13.56
C GLY A 343 2.05 -21.40 -12.09
N LEU A 344 3.05 -20.94 -11.32
CA LEU A 344 3.17 -21.20 -9.88
C LEU A 344 2.86 -19.94 -9.07
N LYS A 345 2.13 -20.11 -7.96
CA LYS A 345 2.01 -19.05 -6.95
C LYS A 345 3.25 -19.03 -6.04
N GLU A 346 3.44 -17.93 -5.32
CA GLU A 346 4.60 -17.69 -4.46
C GLU A 346 4.79 -18.79 -3.41
N GLN A 347 3.71 -19.32 -2.82
CA GLN A 347 3.78 -20.46 -1.88
C GLN A 347 4.38 -21.71 -2.53
N ASP A 348 4.00 -22.02 -3.78
CA ASP A 348 4.50 -23.20 -4.49
C ASP A 348 6.00 -23.04 -4.78
N VAL A 349 6.42 -21.81 -5.13
CA VAL A 349 7.83 -21.49 -5.33
C VAL A 349 8.62 -21.60 -4.02
N LEU A 350 8.06 -21.14 -2.90
CA LEU A 350 8.70 -21.27 -1.59
C LEU A 350 8.87 -22.75 -1.20
N LEU A 351 7.85 -23.58 -1.47
CA LEU A 351 7.93 -25.02 -1.26
C LEU A 351 9.01 -25.67 -2.13
N ASN A 352 9.11 -25.28 -3.40
CA ASN A 352 10.18 -25.75 -4.29
C ASN A 352 11.56 -25.34 -3.76
N MET A 353 11.72 -24.10 -3.27
CA MET A 353 12.97 -23.63 -2.65
C MET A 353 13.37 -24.46 -1.43
N ILE A 354 12.40 -24.86 -0.59
CA ILE A 354 12.65 -25.78 0.53
C ILE A 354 13.18 -27.12 -0.01
N ARG A 355 12.49 -27.71 -1.00
CA ARG A 355 12.85 -29.01 -1.59
C ARG A 355 14.22 -29.01 -2.28
N GLU A 356 14.58 -27.88 -2.89
CA GLU A 356 15.89 -27.66 -3.51
C GLU A 356 17.01 -27.41 -2.49
N GLY A 357 16.70 -27.34 -1.19
CA GLY A 357 17.68 -27.15 -0.12
C GLY A 357 18.13 -25.70 0.08
N ILE A 358 17.43 -24.72 -0.49
CA ILE A 358 17.76 -23.29 -0.34
C ILE A 358 17.69 -22.85 1.12
N PHE A 359 16.77 -23.41 1.90
CA PHE A 359 16.65 -23.08 3.32
C PHE A 359 17.90 -23.51 4.11
N LYS A 360 18.42 -24.69 3.80
CA LYS A 360 19.67 -25.22 4.37
C LYS A 360 20.88 -24.41 3.92
N SER A 361 20.96 -24.03 2.64
CA SER A 361 22.08 -23.24 2.11
C SER A 361 22.14 -21.83 2.70
N LEU A 362 20.99 -21.23 3.01
CA LEU A 362 20.89 -19.96 3.74
C LEU A 362 21.09 -20.12 5.26
N GLY A 363 21.18 -21.35 5.77
CA GLY A 363 21.33 -21.64 7.20
C GLY A 363 20.12 -21.21 8.03
N LEU A 364 18.92 -21.21 7.45
CA LEU A 364 17.68 -20.82 8.13
C LEU A 364 17.28 -21.88 9.16
N ARG A 365 16.90 -21.42 10.36
CA ARG A 365 16.21 -22.26 11.35
C ARG A 365 14.72 -22.03 11.24
N VAL A 366 14.00 -23.07 10.84
CA VAL A 366 12.57 -23.01 10.55
C VAL A 366 11.80 -23.96 11.44
N ARG A 367 10.65 -23.49 11.92
CA ARG A 367 9.68 -24.30 12.68
C ARG A 367 8.36 -24.34 11.91
N PHE A 368 7.84 -25.53 11.70
CA PHE A 368 6.53 -25.76 11.11
C PHE A 368 5.48 -25.82 12.22
N LEU A 369 4.39 -25.07 12.04
CA LEU A 369 3.39 -24.87 13.09
C LEU A 369 2.34 -25.99 13.07
N ASP A 370 2.08 -26.56 14.25
CA ASP A 370 1.13 -27.65 14.44
C ASP A 370 -0.32 -27.17 14.30
N THR A 371 -1.11 -27.86 13.48
CA THR A 371 -2.53 -27.58 13.22
C THR A 371 -3.43 -27.76 14.44
N LEU A 372 -2.93 -28.39 15.52
CA LEU A 372 -3.57 -28.35 16.83
C LEU A 372 -3.79 -26.92 17.34
N TYR A 373 -2.82 -26.03 17.08
CA TYR A 373 -2.85 -24.62 17.54
C TYR A 373 -3.16 -23.66 16.39
N PHE A 374 -2.63 -23.93 15.19
CA PHE A 374 -2.81 -23.11 13.99
C PHE A 374 -3.71 -23.87 13.01
N SER A 375 -4.98 -23.97 13.37
CA SER A 375 -5.98 -24.78 12.67
C SER A 375 -6.27 -24.21 11.28
N GLY A 376 -6.77 -25.05 10.37
CA GLY A 376 -7.35 -24.59 9.13
C GLY A 376 -8.32 -25.61 8.53
N PHE A 377 -9.13 -25.21 7.56
CA PHE A 377 -10.14 -26.11 6.98
C PHE A 377 -9.52 -27.30 6.22
N CYS A 378 -8.24 -27.24 5.84
CA CYS A 378 -7.52 -28.41 5.33
C CYS A 378 -7.33 -29.49 6.42
N GLN A 379 -7.14 -29.09 7.68
CA GLN A 379 -6.99 -29.99 8.82
C GLN A 379 -7.44 -29.27 10.10
N ASP A 380 -8.67 -29.55 10.53
CA ASP A 380 -9.22 -28.97 11.75
C ASP A 380 -8.45 -29.43 12.99
N SER A 381 -8.26 -28.50 13.93
CA SER A 381 -7.76 -28.84 15.25
C SER A 381 -8.74 -29.76 15.97
N ARG A 382 -8.18 -30.82 16.55
CA ARG A 382 -8.89 -31.79 17.38
C ARG A 382 -9.27 -31.28 18.77
N ASP A 383 -8.78 -30.11 19.19
CA ASP A 383 -9.07 -29.56 20.52
C ASP A 383 -9.19 -28.03 20.50
N VAL A 384 -10.43 -27.53 20.55
CA VAL A 384 -10.75 -26.10 20.61
C VAL A 384 -10.09 -25.37 21.77
N ARG A 385 -9.67 -26.07 22.84
CA ARG A 385 -8.99 -25.45 23.99
C ARG A 385 -7.57 -24.98 23.66
N ASN A 386 -6.97 -25.52 22.60
CA ASN A 386 -5.60 -25.21 22.19
C ASN A 386 -5.51 -24.25 20.99
N VAL A 387 -6.61 -24.10 20.23
CA VAL A 387 -6.61 -23.32 18.99
C VAL A 387 -6.27 -21.84 19.24
N SER A 388 -5.25 -21.35 18.56
CA SER A 388 -4.86 -19.94 18.52
C SER A 388 -5.42 -19.25 17.29
N THR A 389 -5.30 -19.87 16.11
CA THR A 389 -5.84 -19.33 14.87
C THR A 389 -6.62 -20.38 14.07
N VAL A 390 -7.53 -19.92 13.22
CA VAL A 390 -8.26 -20.76 12.24
C VAL A 390 -8.20 -20.10 10.87
N HIS A 391 -7.54 -20.74 9.91
CA HIS A 391 -7.41 -20.28 8.53
C HIS A 391 -8.47 -20.94 7.63
N ALA A 392 -9.17 -20.16 6.82
CA ALA A 392 -10.00 -20.69 5.72
C ALA A 392 -9.17 -21.16 4.50
N ASN A 393 -8.09 -21.93 4.74
CA ASN A 393 -7.35 -22.62 3.69
C ASN A 393 -8.20 -23.74 3.05
N CYS A 394 -7.75 -24.33 1.95
CA CYS A 394 -8.55 -25.30 1.18
C CYS A 394 -9.95 -24.77 0.78
N CYS A 395 -10.06 -23.46 0.50
CA CYS A 395 -11.29 -22.80 0.11
C CYS A 395 -11.04 -21.82 -1.04
N ARG A 396 -11.93 -21.78 -2.05
CA ARG A 396 -11.69 -21.01 -3.28
C ARG A 396 -12.27 -19.60 -3.28
N SER A 397 -13.52 -19.42 -2.87
CA SER A 397 -14.24 -18.15 -3.03
C SER A 397 -14.36 -17.36 -1.73
N ILE A 398 -14.34 -16.03 -1.82
CA ILE A 398 -14.50 -15.15 -0.64
C ILE A 398 -15.85 -15.42 0.06
N GLY A 399 -16.93 -15.56 -0.70
CA GLY A 399 -18.26 -15.83 -0.13
C GLY A 399 -18.34 -17.13 0.67
N ALA A 400 -17.67 -18.20 0.19
CA ALA A 400 -17.58 -19.46 0.93
C ALA A 400 -16.75 -19.31 2.22
N LYS A 401 -15.61 -18.61 2.14
CA LYS A 401 -14.77 -18.30 3.31
C LYS A 401 -15.55 -17.52 4.36
N VAL A 402 -16.27 -16.47 3.97
CA VAL A 402 -17.10 -15.65 4.88
C VAL A 402 -18.15 -16.50 5.59
N THR A 403 -18.82 -17.38 4.84
CA THR A 403 -19.87 -18.27 5.37
C THR A 403 -19.33 -19.23 6.43
N ASP A 404 -18.25 -19.95 6.11
CA ASP A 404 -17.71 -20.97 7.02
C ASP A 404 -16.93 -20.34 8.20
N LEU A 405 -16.22 -19.23 8.00
CA LEU A 405 -15.60 -18.49 9.11
C LEU A 405 -16.64 -17.87 10.05
N THR A 406 -17.79 -17.43 9.54
CA THR A 406 -18.90 -17.01 10.41
C THR A 406 -19.38 -18.16 11.29
N SER A 407 -19.42 -19.39 10.75
CA SER A 407 -19.74 -20.59 11.53
C SER A 407 -18.68 -20.87 12.60
N VAL A 408 -17.39 -20.70 12.29
CA VAL A 408 -16.29 -20.79 13.28
C VAL A 408 -16.47 -19.77 14.41
N VAL A 409 -16.86 -18.52 14.10
CA VAL A 409 -17.13 -17.51 15.14
C VAL A 409 -18.30 -17.94 16.03
N HIS A 410 -19.36 -18.52 15.48
CA HIS A 410 -20.48 -19.05 16.27
C HIS A 410 -20.05 -20.23 17.15
N ASP A 411 -19.22 -21.12 16.63
CA ASP A 411 -18.65 -22.24 17.38
C ASP A 411 -17.78 -21.74 18.53
N TRP A 412 -16.93 -20.75 18.29
CA TRP A 412 -16.11 -20.11 19.32
C TRP A 412 -16.97 -19.50 20.43
N LYS A 413 -17.99 -18.71 20.09
CA LYS A 413 -18.93 -18.14 21.06
C LYS A 413 -19.63 -19.22 21.87
N ARG A 414 -20.09 -20.29 21.21
CA ARG A 414 -20.70 -21.45 21.86
C ARG A 414 -19.73 -22.06 22.87
N PHE A 415 -18.49 -22.34 22.48
CA PHE A 415 -17.46 -22.86 23.37
C PHE A 415 -17.22 -21.96 24.59
N LYS A 416 -17.10 -20.64 24.38
CA LYS A 416 -16.88 -19.68 25.46
C LYS A 416 -18.03 -19.63 26.46
N ASN A 417 -19.27 -19.84 26.00
CA ASN A 417 -20.46 -19.83 26.85
C ASN A 417 -20.63 -21.10 27.69
N TYR A 418 -20.12 -22.26 27.25
CA TYR A 418 -20.27 -23.53 27.99
C TYR A 418 -19.30 -23.68 29.18
N GLY A 419 -18.31 -22.80 29.33
CA GLY A 419 -17.30 -22.86 30.39
C GLY A 419 -16.38 -24.08 30.29
N ALA A 420 -15.24 -24.05 30.99
CA ALA A 420 -14.23 -25.12 30.94
C ALA A 420 -14.71 -26.50 31.45
N ASN A 421 -15.88 -26.55 32.11
CA ASN A 421 -16.47 -27.74 32.73
C ASN A 421 -17.63 -28.38 31.94
N GLY A 422 -17.92 -27.88 30.73
CA GLY A 422 -18.93 -28.49 29.87
C GLY A 422 -18.51 -29.89 29.44
N THR A 423 -19.23 -30.92 29.88
CA THR A 423 -19.05 -32.33 29.48
C THR A 423 -19.49 -32.61 28.02
N ALA A 424 -20.03 -31.60 27.33
CA ALA A 424 -20.42 -31.72 25.93
C ALA A 424 -19.17 -31.80 25.03
N LYS A 425 -19.10 -32.84 24.19
CA LYS A 425 -18.07 -32.95 23.15
C LYS A 425 -18.23 -31.78 22.18
N PHE A 426 -17.32 -30.82 22.23
CA PHE A 426 -17.24 -29.75 21.25
C PHE A 426 -16.84 -30.33 19.89
N ALA A 427 -17.52 -29.88 18.83
CA ALA A 427 -17.13 -30.15 17.46
C ALA A 427 -17.26 -28.86 16.65
N TRP A 428 -16.31 -28.66 15.73
CA TRP A 428 -16.38 -27.61 14.72
C TRP A 428 -17.50 -27.91 13.73
N SER A 429 -18.17 -26.85 13.28
CA SER A 429 -19.09 -26.91 12.15
C SER A 429 -18.35 -27.38 10.90
N ARG A 430 -19.03 -28.17 10.05
CA ARG A 430 -18.42 -28.61 8.78
C ARG A 430 -18.30 -27.43 7.83
N HIS A 431 -17.10 -27.22 7.27
CA HIS A 431 -16.79 -26.18 6.28
C HIS A 431 -17.40 -26.49 4.89
N THR A 432 -18.73 -26.55 4.85
CA THR A 432 -19.49 -27.07 3.71
C THR A 432 -19.49 -26.10 2.54
N ALA A 433 -19.52 -24.79 2.80
CA ALA A 433 -19.47 -23.78 1.75
C ALA A 433 -18.12 -23.84 1.02
N CYS A 434 -17.03 -23.95 1.76
CA CYS A 434 -15.69 -24.09 1.24
C CYS A 434 -15.50 -25.40 0.48
N GLN A 435 -15.99 -26.54 0.99
CA GLN A 435 -15.98 -27.80 0.26
C GLN A 435 -16.73 -27.71 -1.08
N ASN A 436 -17.89 -27.05 -1.09
CA ASN A 436 -18.68 -26.88 -2.32
C ASN A 436 -18.07 -25.87 -3.29
N SER A 437 -17.23 -24.94 -2.82
CA SER A 437 -16.56 -23.95 -3.69
C SER A 437 -15.59 -24.57 -4.72
N TRP A 438 -15.26 -25.86 -4.59
CA TRP A 438 -14.43 -26.60 -5.53
C TRP A 438 -15.21 -27.26 -6.68
N LYS A 439 -16.54 -27.34 -6.60
CA LYS A 439 -17.40 -28.00 -7.59
C LYS A 439 -17.74 -27.11 -8.80
N HIS A 440 -17.43 -25.82 -8.69
CA HIS A 440 -17.66 -24.77 -9.68
C HIS A 440 -16.37 -23.97 -9.87
#